data_AF-A0A448WWF8-F1
#
_entry.id   AF-A0A448WWF8-F1
#
_cell.length_a   1.000
_cell.length_b   1.000
_cell.length_c   1.000
_cell.angle_alpha   90.00
_cell.angle_beta   90.00
_cell.angle_gamma   90.00
#
_symmetry.space_group_name_H-M   'P 1'
#
loop_
_entity.id
_entity.type
_entity.pdbx_description
1 polymer ?
#
loop_
_entity_poly.entity_id
_entity_poly.type
_entity_poly.pdbx_seq_one_letter_code
_entity_poly.pdbx_strand_id
1 'polypeptide(L)'
;MGQLFSCRWVNKDAETMRPYDLEVMLHVPCPGQDWHDILSQVAGELGEPPDSGIRVLQQPSDTNGKQGLFEMGPIYIEVKSSAPHSNSGSEDGAVDFGSKLDLCEISLHEAVFASNAGWRYHLLRVRWPSKSRPDAQLNRPRVMHIPYLSQELKMAPLHDTTSAIKLCLAISGQ
;
A
#
# COMPACT_ATOMS: atom_id res chain seq x y z
N MET A 1 -11.86 5.25 12.35
CA MET A 1 -10.84 4.33 11.76
C MET A 1 -11.54 3.39 10.81
N GLY A 2 -10.93 3.07 9.66
CA GLY A 2 -11.47 2.10 8.71
C GLY A 2 -11.40 0.67 9.24
N GLN A 3 -12.35 -0.17 8.82
CA GLN A 3 -12.45 -1.58 9.18
C GLN A 3 -12.18 -2.44 7.94
N LEU A 4 -11.31 -3.44 8.09
CA LEU A 4 -11.13 -4.47 7.09
C LEU A 4 -12.38 -5.35 7.01
N PHE A 5 -13.04 -5.41 5.84
CA PHE A 5 -14.19 -6.30 5.64
C PHE A 5 -13.90 -7.45 4.69
N SER A 6 -12.91 -7.29 3.79
CA SER A 6 -12.44 -8.36 2.93
C SER A 6 -10.92 -8.29 2.77
N CYS A 7 -10.27 -9.45 2.87
CA CYS A 7 -8.86 -9.64 2.56
C CYS A 7 -8.69 -10.99 1.88
N ARG A 8 -8.24 -10.97 0.63
CA ARG A 8 -7.98 -12.19 -0.14
C ARG A 8 -6.50 -12.28 -0.46
N TRP A 9 -5.86 -13.35 -0.02
CA TRP A 9 -4.52 -13.71 -0.48
C TRP A 9 -4.63 -14.46 -1.80
N VAL A 10 -4.19 -13.82 -2.88
CA VAL A 10 -4.41 -14.30 -4.25
C VAL A 10 -3.28 -15.23 -4.71
N ASN A 11 -2.04 -15.01 -4.23
CA ASN A 11 -0.86 -15.84 -4.48
C ASN A 11 -0.55 -16.88 -3.38
N LYS A 12 -1.56 -17.35 -2.63
CA LYS A 12 -1.32 -18.18 -1.44
C LYS A 12 -0.80 -19.58 -1.77
N ASP A 13 -1.47 -20.26 -2.71
CA ASP A 13 -1.31 -21.71 -2.93
C ASP A 13 -0.67 -22.03 -4.30
N ALA A 14 -0.63 -21.06 -5.23
CA ALA A 14 0.07 -21.13 -6.50
C ALA A 14 0.52 -19.72 -6.90
N GLU A 15 1.68 -19.61 -7.55
CA GLU A 15 2.10 -18.35 -8.18
C GLU A 15 1.04 -17.98 -9.23
N THR A 16 0.26 -16.94 -8.95
CA THR A 16 -0.58 -16.35 -9.99
C THR A 16 0.24 -15.32 -10.75
N MET A 17 -0.10 -15.07 -12.00
CA MET A 17 0.52 -14.00 -12.80
C MET A 17 0.08 -12.60 -12.32
N ARG A 18 -0.49 -12.48 -11.10
CA ARG A 18 -0.95 -11.21 -10.57
C ARG A 18 0.18 -10.50 -9.85
N PRO A 19 0.31 -9.19 -10.07
CA PRO A 19 1.43 -8.41 -9.56
C PRO A 19 1.28 -8.04 -8.07
N TYR A 20 0.47 -8.76 -7.29
CA TYR A 20 0.14 -8.45 -5.91
C TYR A 20 -0.27 -9.70 -5.14
N ASP A 21 -0.07 -9.69 -3.83
CA ASP A 21 -0.34 -10.85 -2.97
C ASP A 21 -1.70 -10.78 -2.31
N LEU A 22 -2.11 -9.58 -1.88
CA LEU A 22 -3.37 -9.36 -1.19
C LEU A 22 -4.27 -8.39 -1.96
N GLU A 23 -5.57 -8.69 -1.94
CA GLU A 23 -6.63 -7.78 -2.34
C GLU A 23 -7.45 -7.42 -1.09
N VAL A 24 -7.52 -6.14 -0.79
CA VAL A 24 -8.10 -5.63 0.45
C VAL A 24 -9.24 -4.68 0.13
N MET A 25 -10.33 -4.84 0.88
CA MET A 25 -11.46 -3.92 0.87
C MET A 25 -11.75 -3.44 2.29
N LEU A 26 -12.03 -2.15 2.43
CA LEU A 26 -12.22 -1.46 3.71
C LEU A 26 -13.60 -0.80 3.79
N HIS A 27 -14.18 -0.80 4.98
CA HIS A 27 -15.30 0.06 5.35
C HIS A 27 -14.78 1.25 6.13
N VAL A 28 -15.04 2.47 5.67
CA VAL A 28 -14.55 3.69 6.30
C VAL A 28 -15.74 4.48 6.83
N PRO A 29 -15.96 4.49 8.16
CA PRO A 29 -16.99 5.31 8.76
C PRO A 29 -16.59 6.79 8.66
N CYS A 30 -17.57 7.63 8.33
CA CYS A 30 -17.42 9.07 8.17
C CYS A 30 -18.39 9.80 9.10
N PRO A 31 -17.91 10.63 10.03
CA PRO A 31 -18.78 11.53 10.79
C PRO A 31 -19.63 12.39 9.84
N GLY A 32 -20.89 12.65 10.20
CA GLY A 32 -21.81 13.41 9.34
C GLY A 32 -21.31 14.83 9.05
N GLN A 33 -20.62 15.45 10.01
CA GLN A 33 -20.02 16.77 9.89
C GLN A 33 -18.94 16.86 8.80
N ASP A 34 -18.20 15.77 8.54
CA ASP A 34 -17.10 15.73 7.57
C ASP A 34 -17.57 15.19 6.19
N TRP A 35 -18.86 14.81 6.08
CA TRP A 35 -19.38 14.06 4.94
C TRP A 35 -19.23 14.79 3.62
N HIS A 36 -19.68 16.05 3.57
CA HIS A 36 -19.66 16.83 2.32
C HIS A 36 -18.22 17.14 1.89
N ASP A 37 -17.34 17.45 2.85
CA ASP A 37 -15.94 17.73 2.58
C ASP A 37 -15.23 16.49 2.02
N ILE A 38 -15.38 15.34 2.68
CA ILE A 38 -14.78 14.09 2.21
C ILE A 38 -15.37 13.68 0.85
N LEU A 39 -16.71 13.75 0.68
CA LEU A 39 -17.37 13.42 -0.58
C LEU A 39 -16.86 14.28 -1.75
N SER A 40 -16.59 15.57 -1.49
CA SER A 40 -16.04 16.48 -2.49
C SER A 40 -14.59 16.14 -2.86
N GLN A 41 -13.77 15.72 -1.89
CA GLN A 41 -12.38 15.34 -2.11
C GLN A 41 -12.26 14.03 -2.90
N VAL A 42 -13.19 13.09 -2.67
CA VAL A 42 -13.17 11.78 -3.32
C VAL A 42 -14.08 11.69 -4.54
N ALA A 43 -14.69 12.80 -4.98
CA ALA A 43 -15.70 12.80 -6.03
C ALA A 43 -15.24 12.12 -7.33
N GLY A 44 -13.95 12.24 -7.68
CA GLY A 44 -13.36 11.58 -8.85
C GLY A 44 -13.07 10.08 -8.69
N GLU A 45 -13.17 9.55 -7.46
CA GLU A 45 -12.99 8.12 -7.14
C GLU A 45 -14.30 7.41 -6.82
N LEU A 46 -15.43 8.11 -6.88
CA LEU A 46 -16.75 7.54 -6.60
C LEU A 46 -17.24 6.66 -7.76
N GLY A 47 -17.76 5.49 -7.41
CA GLY A 47 -18.43 4.57 -8.33
C GLY A 47 -18.37 3.12 -7.85
N GLU A 48 -18.48 2.17 -8.80
CA GLU A 48 -18.23 0.75 -8.54
C GLU A 48 -16.82 0.30 -8.97
N PRO A 49 -16.22 -0.68 -8.28
CA PRO A 49 -15.03 -1.37 -8.75
C PRO A 49 -15.25 -2.07 -10.11
N PRO A 50 -14.21 -2.23 -10.95
CA PRO A 50 -12.80 -1.94 -10.68
C PRO A 50 -12.35 -0.53 -11.06
N ASP A 51 -13.18 0.21 -11.81
CA ASP A 51 -12.80 1.49 -12.44
C ASP A 51 -12.78 2.66 -11.46
N SER A 52 -13.49 2.51 -10.35
CA SER A 52 -13.51 3.46 -9.25
C SER A 52 -13.36 2.69 -7.95
N GLY A 53 -12.80 3.33 -6.93
CA GLY A 53 -12.40 2.61 -5.74
C GLY A 53 -13.16 3.00 -4.48
N ILE A 54 -14.18 3.87 -4.56
CA ILE A 54 -14.98 4.29 -3.39
C ILE A 54 -16.46 4.22 -3.71
N ARG A 55 -17.20 3.48 -2.90
CA ARG A 55 -18.65 3.36 -2.95
C ARG A 55 -19.29 3.89 -1.67
N VAL A 56 -20.41 4.61 -1.80
CA VAL A 56 -21.22 4.99 -0.64
C VAL A 56 -22.13 3.83 -0.24
N LEU A 57 -21.92 3.28 0.96
CA LEU A 57 -22.81 2.25 1.53
C LEU A 57 -23.92 2.87 2.37
N GLN A 58 -23.62 3.96 3.07
CA GLN A 58 -24.58 4.63 3.94
C GLN A 58 -24.30 6.14 3.95
N GLN A 59 -25.35 6.94 3.73
CA GLN A 59 -25.28 8.38 3.98
C GLN A 59 -25.53 8.68 5.46
N PRO A 60 -24.90 9.72 6.02
CA PRO A 60 -25.17 10.14 7.38
C PRO A 60 -26.63 10.57 7.52
N SER A 61 -27.18 10.41 8.73
CA SER A 61 -28.56 10.77 9.03
C SER A 61 -28.62 11.49 10.37
N ASP A 62 -29.07 12.74 10.32
CA ASP A 62 -29.24 13.60 11.49
C ASP A 62 -30.34 13.11 12.43
N THR A 63 -31.33 12.39 11.89
CA THR A 63 -32.49 11.89 12.66
C THR A 63 -32.16 10.71 13.55
N ASN A 64 -31.23 9.85 13.13
CA ASN A 64 -30.87 8.63 13.86
C ASN A 64 -29.42 8.62 14.37
N GLY A 65 -28.69 9.74 14.21
CA GLY A 65 -27.28 9.84 14.57
C GLY A 65 -26.37 8.86 13.81
N LYS A 66 -26.83 8.34 12.67
CA LYS A 66 -26.06 7.37 11.88
C LYS A 66 -24.95 8.08 11.15
N GLN A 67 -23.74 7.54 11.26
CA GLN A 67 -22.57 8.01 10.52
C GLN A 67 -22.67 7.60 9.04
N GLY A 68 -21.99 8.33 8.17
CA GLY A 68 -21.74 7.90 6.80
C GLY A 68 -20.83 6.67 6.78
N LEU A 69 -20.93 5.87 5.73
CA LEU A 69 -20.09 4.69 5.52
C LEU A 69 -19.69 4.60 4.05
N PHE A 70 -18.39 4.56 3.82
CA PHE A 70 -17.82 4.27 2.51
C PHE A 70 -17.28 2.85 2.48
N GLU A 71 -17.40 2.20 1.33
CA GLU A 71 -16.61 1.06 0.94
C GLU A 71 -15.44 1.56 0.09
N MET A 72 -14.23 1.10 0.39
CA MET A 72 -13.02 1.47 -0.33
C MET A 72 -12.28 0.21 -0.77
N GLY A 73 -12.01 0.11 -2.07
CA GLY A 73 -11.17 -0.91 -2.67
C GLY A 73 -11.56 -1.21 -4.11
N PRO A 74 -10.86 -2.15 -4.78
CA PRO A 74 -9.77 -2.94 -4.24
C PRO A 74 -8.51 -2.12 -3.97
N ILE A 75 -7.85 -2.42 -2.85
CA ILE A 75 -6.47 -2.04 -2.56
C ILE A 75 -5.62 -3.28 -2.80
N TYR A 76 -4.65 -3.16 -3.69
CA TYR A 76 -3.75 -4.24 -4.06
C TYR A 76 -2.46 -4.10 -3.28
N ILE A 77 -2.08 -5.15 -2.56
CA ILE A 77 -0.91 -5.10 -1.70
C ILE A 77 0.09 -6.16 -2.14
N GLU A 78 1.28 -5.70 -2.48
CA GLU A 78 2.48 -6.51 -2.65
C GLU A 78 3.19 -6.67 -1.30
N VAL A 79 3.60 -7.89 -0.96
CA VAL A 79 4.31 -8.18 0.28
C VAL A 79 5.73 -8.61 -0.07
N LYS A 80 6.71 -7.77 0.27
CA LYS A 80 8.13 -8.08 0.11
C LYS A 80 8.77 -8.38 1.45
N SER A 81 9.32 -9.58 1.58
CA SER A 81 10.04 -10.02 2.77
C SER A 81 11.55 -9.91 2.52
N SER A 82 12.26 -9.17 3.36
CA SER A 82 13.72 -9.04 3.30
C SER A 82 14.37 -9.59 4.56
N ALA A 83 15.45 -10.37 4.36
CA ALA A 83 16.39 -10.66 5.42
C ALA A 83 17.35 -9.46 5.57
N PRO A 84 17.77 -9.11 6.79
CA PRO A 84 18.73 -8.04 7.00
C PRO A 84 20.07 -8.43 6.36
N HIS A 85 20.57 -7.58 5.46
CA HIS A 85 21.91 -7.69 4.93
C HIS A 85 22.93 -7.71 6.08
N SER A 86 23.78 -8.72 6.12
CA SER A 86 24.79 -8.96 7.17
C SER A 86 25.96 -7.97 7.17
N ASN A 87 25.91 -6.90 6.38
CA ASN A 87 27.09 -6.09 6.04
C ASN A 87 27.18 -4.70 6.68
N SER A 88 26.38 -4.38 7.70
CA SER A 88 26.64 -3.19 8.53
C SER A 88 27.04 -3.63 9.94
N GLY A 89 28.34 -3.67 10.19
CA GLY A 89 28.96 -3.91 11.50
C GLY A 89 28.75 -2.78 12.50
N SER A 90 27.53 -2.25 12.62
CA SER A 90 27.15 -1.36 13.70
C SER A 90 26.53 -2.20 14.82
N GLU A 91 27.30 -2.42 15.89
CA GLU A 91 26.85 -3.09 17.11
C GLU A 91 25.75 -2.31 17.87
N ASP A 92 25.46 -1.08 17.47
CA ASP A 92 24.34 -0.31 18.01
C ASP A 92 23.07 -0.50 17.20
N GLY A 93 22.07 -1.09 17.85
CA GLY A 93 20.80 -1.57 17.31
C GLY A 93 19.82 -0.54 16.73
N ALA A 94 20.30 0.58 16.21
CA ALA A 94 19.51 1.49 15.40
C ALA A 94 19.64 1.08 13.92
N VAL A 95 18.90 0.06 13.51
CA VAL A 95 18.68 -0.21 12.08
C VAL A 95 17.95 1.00 11.52
N ASP A 96 18.68 1.82 10.75
CA ASP A 96 18.13 2.95 10.02
C ASP A 96 17.02 2.44 9.10
N PHE A 97 15.78 2.76 9.45
CA PHE A 97 14.61 2.53 8.60
C PHE A 97 14.52 3.58 7.49
N GLY A 98 15.36 4.63 7.54
CA GLY A 98 15.08 5.90 6.90
C GLY A 98 15.52 6.06 5.46
N SER A 99 16.59 5.43 4.96
CA SER A 99 17.33 6.14 3.91
C SER A 99 17.26 5.64 2.47
N LYS A 100 16.71 4.46 2.15
CA LYS A 100 16.49 4.11 0.72
C LYS A 100 15.46 3.00 0.54
N LEU A 101 14.41 3.26 -0.25
CA LEU A 101 13.71 2.20 -0.97
C LEU A 101 14.77 1.48 -1.80
N ASP A 102 15.10 0.25 -1.43
CA ASP A 102 15.98 -0.59 -2.25
C ASP A 102 15.17 -1.04 -3.45
N LEU A 103 15.38 -0.37 -4.59
CA LEU A 103 14.66 -0.63 -5.84
C LEU A 103 14.81 -2.08 -6.30
N CYS A 104 15.90 -2.75 -5.91
CA CYS A 104 16.14 -4.15 -6.26
C CYS A 104 15.13 -5.10 -5.60
N GLU A 105 14.50 -4.68 -4.51
CA GLU A 105 13.47 -5.46 -3.81
C GLU A 105 12.05 -5.14 -4.30
N ILE A 106 11.87 -4.10 -5.11
CA ILE A 106 10.57 -3.66 -5.62
C ILE A 106 10.39 -4.19 -7.04
N SER A 107 9.25 -4.81 -7.30
CA SER A 107 8.86 -5.13 -8.67
C SER A 107 8.45 -3.85 -9.42
N LEU A 108 9.42 -3.09 -9.93
CA LEU A 108 9.13 -1.82 -10.62
C LEU A 108 8.13 -1.97 -11.78
N HIS A 109 8.19 -3.10 -12.50
CA HIS A 109 7.26 -3.42 -13.57
C HIS A 109 5.82 -3.59 -13.07
N GLU A 110 5.62 -4.18 -11.88
CA GLU A 110 4.32 -4.34 -11.23
C GLU A 110 3.76 -2.99 -10.79
N ALA A 111 4.60 -2.13 -10.20
CA ALA A 111 4.22 -0.77 -9.82
C ALA A 111 3.84 0.10 -11.04
N VAL A 112 4.51 -0.12 -12.18
CA VAL A 112 4.19 0.53 -13.46
C VAL A 112 2.85 0.01 -14.02
N PHE A 113 2.68 -1.31 -14.06
CA PHE A 113 1.42 -1.92 -14.50
C PHE A 113 0.24 -1.40 -13.69
N ALA A 114 0.38 -1.42 -12.36
CA ALA A 114 -0.63 -0.91 -11.45
C ALA A 114 -0.92 0.59 -11.67
N SER A 115 0.11 1.40 -11.91
CA SER A 115 -0.08 2.82 -12.25
C SER A 115 -0.90 3.00 -13.52
N ASN A 116 -0.65 2.20 -14.56
CA ASN A 116 -1.36 2.31 -15.84
C ASN A 116 -2.81 1.83 -15.73
N ALA A 117 -3.04 0.84 -14.85
CA ALA A 117 -4.37 0.32 -14.55
C ALA A 117 -5.15 1.19 -13.56
N GLY A 118 -4.58 2.29 -13.04
CA GLY A 118 -5.23 3.16 -12.05
C GLY A 118 -5.39 2.50 -10.67
N TRP A 119 -4.58 1.49 -10.36
CA TRP A 119 -4.73 0.69 -9.15
C TRP A 119 -4.17 1.38 -7.90
N ARG A 120 -4.85 1.17 -6.77
CA ARG A 120 -4.32 1.51 -5.43
C ARG A 120 -3.34 0.46 -4.98
N TYR A 121 -2.11 0.62 -5.46
CA TYR A 121 -1.06 -0.36 -5.26
C TYR A 121 -0.17 0.02 -4.08
N HIS A 122 -0.19 -0.80 -3.04
CA HIS A 122 0.55 -0.60 -1.80
C HIS A 122 1.66 -1.64 -1.68
N LEU A 123 2.76 -1.25 -1.04
CA LEU A 123 3.83 -2.18 -0.67
C LEU A 123 3.86 -2.35 0.85
N LEU A 124 3.82 -3.60 1.30
CA LEU A 124 4.15 -3.97 2.67
C LEU A 124 5.53 -4.65 2.67
N ARG A 125 6.52 -3.97 3.26
CA ARG A 125 7.84 -4.54 3.47
C ARG A 125 7.92 -5.14 4.86
N VAL A 126 8.22 -6.43 4.91
CA VAL A 126 8.43 -7.18 6.15
C VAL A 126 9.91 -7.46 6.30
N ARG A 127 10.53 -6.93 7.37
CA ARG A 127 11.94 -7.16 7.68
C ARG A 127 12.07 -8.02 8.92
N TRP A 128 12.71 -9.17 8.75
CA TRP A 128 12.93 -10.10 9.85
C TRP A 128 14.17 -9.71 10.66
N PRO A 129 14.19 -9.94 11.97
CA PRO A 129 15.41 -9.75 12.76
C PRO A 129 16.47 -10.80 12.38
N SER A 130 17.75 -10.40 12.36
CA SER A 130 18.86 -11.28 11.93
C SER A 130 19.21 -12.37 12.95
N LYS A 131 18.93 -12.13 14.22
CA LYS A 131 19.29 -12.99 15.35
C LYS A 131 18.19 -12.96 16.39
N SER A 132 17.95 -14.10 17.02
CA SER A 132 17.12 -14.20 18.22
C SER A 132 17.77 -13.41 19.36
N ARG A 133 17.17 -12.29 19.73
CA ARG A 133 17.53 -11.50 20.91
C ARG A 133 16.78 -12.03 22.14
N PRO A 134 17.33 -11.87 23.35
CA PRO A 134 16.66 -12.30 24.58
C PRO A 134 15.33 -11.56 24.83
N ASP A 135 15.16 -10.36 24.27
CA ASP A 135 13.89 -9.64 24.28
C ASP A 135 12.99 -10.06 23.11
N ALA A 136 11.84 -10.66 23.43
CA ALA A 136 10.85 -11.11 22.46
C ALA A 136 10.25 -9.97 21.61
N GLN A 137 10.24 -8.72 22.10
CA GLN A 137 9.78 -7.57 21.30
C GLN A 137 10.77 -7.25 20.17
N LEU A 138 12.07 -7.46 20.40
CA LEU A 138 13.11 -7.25 19.40
C LEU A 138 13.19 -8.38 18.35
N ASN A 139 12.47 -9.48 18.58
CA ASN A 139 12.35 -10.60 17.65
C ASN A 139 11.12 -10.51 16.73
N ARG A 140 10.30 -9.46 16.88
CA ARG A 140 9.13 -9.29 16.01
C ARG A 140 9.55 -8.78 14.64
N PRO A 141 8.91 -9.25 13.55
CA PRO A 141 9.12 -8.67 12.25
C PRO A 141 8.74 -7.19 12.28
N ARG A 142 9.56 -6.38 11.64
CA ARG A 142 9.30 -4.95 11.44
C ARG A 142 8.57 -4.78 10.13
N VAL A 143 7.40 -4.13 10.17
CA VAL A 143 6.57 -3.90 8.99
C VAL A 143 6.62 -2.42 8.61
N MET A 144 6.93 -2.15 7.36
CA MET A 144 6.83 -0.82 6.75
C MET A 144 5.73 -0.86 5.70
N HIS A 145 4.82 0.09 5.75
CA HIS A 145 3.76 0.26 4.76
C HIS A 145 4.05 1.49 3.91
N ILE A 146 4.12 1.29 2.59
CA ILE A 146 4.21 2.36 1.61
C ILE A 146 2.86 2.41 0.89
N PRO A 147 1.98 3.38 1.25
CA PRO A 147 0.73 3.58 0.55
C PRO A 147 1.00 4.14 -0.85
N TYR A 148 0.11 3.85 -1.80
CA TYR A 148 0.17 4.36 -3.18
C TYR A 148 1.59 4.39 -3.77
N LEU A 149 2.25 3.22 -3.80
CA LEU A 149 3.65 3.06 -4.20
C LEU A 149 3.94 3.74 -5.54
N SER A 150 3.05 3.58 -6.52
CA SER A 150 3.19 4.21 -7.84
C SER A 150 3.25 5.75 -7.79
N GLN A 151 2.56 6.38 -6.83
CA GLN A 151 2.58 7.83 -6.64
C GLN A 151 3.82 8.27 -5.86
N GLU A 152 4.15 7.58 -4.76
CA GLU A 152 5.36 7.83 -3.97
C GLU A 152 6.61 7.82 -4.86
N LEU A 153 6.68 6.83 -5.75
CA LEU A 153 7.78 6.71 -6.70
C LEU A 153 7.84 7.81 -7.77
N LYS A 154 6.69 8.42 -8.13
CA LYS A 154 6.64 9.59 -9.03
C LYS A 154 7.10 10.87 -8.33
N MET A 155 6.81 11.00 -7.03
CA MET A 155 7.10 12.19 -6.23
C MET A 155 8.51 12.18 -5.61
N ALA A 156 9.17 11.02 -5.55
CA ALA A 156 10.52 10.89 -5.02
C ALA A 156 11.53 11.81 -5.75
N PRO A 157 12.42 12.52 -5.02
CA PRO A 157 13.41 13.42 -5.61
C PRO A 157 14.30 12.72 -6.64
N LEU A 158 14.63 13.45 -7.71
CA LEU A 158 15.35 13.07 -8.93
C LEU A 158 16.76 12.47 -8.75
N HIS A 159 17.19 12.10 -7.54
CA HIS A 159 18.57 11.74 -7.27
C HIS A 159 18.91 10.25 -7.29
N ASP A 160 17.94 9.33 -7.48
CA ASP A 160 18.27 7.92 -7.80
C ASP A 160 17.06 7.05 -8.22
N THR A 161 15.86 7.31 -7.70
CA THR A 161 14.72 6.36 -7.80
C THR A 161 13.69 6.69 -8.87
N THR A 162 13.49 7.96 -9.21
CA THR A 162 12.53 8.42 -10.23
C THR A 162 12.93 8.00 -11.65
N SER A 163 14.24 7.86 -11.90
CA SER A 163 14.78 7.47 -13.20
C SER A 163 14.41 6.04 -13.58
N ALA A 164 14.40 5.11 -12.62
CA ALA A 164 14.10 3.71 -12.89
C ALA A 164 12.66 3.50 -13.35
N ILE A 165 11.69 4.23 -12.79
CA ILE A 165 10.27 4.09 -13.15
C ILE A 165 9.90 4.91 -14.36
N LYS A 166 10.46 6.10 -14.52
CA LYS A 166 10.33 6.84 -15.78
C LYS A 166 10.94 6.03 -16.93
N LEU A 167 12.07 5.36 -16.71
CA LEU A 167 12.67 4.46 -17.70
C LEU A 167 11.79 3.23 -17.96
N CYS A 168 11.28 2.54 -16.93
CA CYS A 168 10.34 1.43 -17.11
C CYS A 168 9.06 1.86 -17.84
N LEU A 169 8.46 3.00 -17.47
CA LEU A 169 7.30 3.58 -18.15
C LEU A 169 7.60 3.92 -19.62
N ALA A 170 8.79 4.48 -19.90
CA ALA A 170 9.21 4.79 -21.26
C ALA A 170 9.43 3.54 -22.12
N ILE A 171 9.90 2.43 -21.51
CA ILE A 171 10.10 1.15 -22.18
C ILE A 171 8.77 0.41 -22.39
N SER A 172 7.81 0.54 -21.47
CA SER A 172 6.48 -0.11 -21.58
C SER A 172 5.49 0.62 -22.49
N GLY A 173 5.86 1.77 -23.08
CA GLY A 173 5.03 2.58 -23.97
C GLY A 173 5.22 2.33 -25.48
N GLN A 174 5.86 1.22 -25.86
CA GLN A 174 5.96 0.73 -27.25
C GLN A 174 5.16 -0.55 -27.42
#